data_AF-A0A957YLF1-F1
#
_entry.id   AF-A0A957YLF1-F1
#
_cell.length_a   1.000
_cell.length_b   1.000
_cell.length_c   1.000
_cell.angle_alpha   90.00
_cell.angle_beta   90.00
_cell.angle_gamma   90.00
#
_symmetry.space_group_name_H-M   'P 1'
#
loop_
_entity.id
_entity.type
_entity.pdbx_description
1 polymer ?
#
loop_
_entity_poly.entity_id
_entity_poly.type
_entity_poly.pdbx_seq_one_letter_code
_entity_poly.pdbx_strand_id
1 'polypeptide(L)'
;MQIENSVYRIKAERQGSWLETISTALAGQMGKNAYPLRFSIVDMLDQEMVIEATIVKFNSDDKYAEALRDIELLAPRKKAFQATSFGVVQIVPTGIRCEVGGFAGDASPATNLLASTVDFLVTHPNAVNASELNEMADNILYVEGKALDDFLLGHLALLPVRSNRIGTFVDPTGLDYIDYVVNTLNAARAVKGVACDTYTVLREELGVKIAWSETGCAVGTVLNPEAILDAVAFFVERGMNAIGGVSVIHGVTKEMFIKHLHGEIPNPSGGVEAIITHLISKLFKIPTAHAPLPYYQNVKEKD
;
A
#
# COMPACT_ATOMS: atom_id res chain seq x y z
N MET A 1 -27.94 38.49 -6.19
CA MET A 1 -27.09 37.39 -5.68
C MET A 1 -26.59 37.66 -4.27
N GLN A 2 -26.51 36.65 -3.41
CA GLN A 2 -25.92 36.69 -2.06
C GLN A 2 -25.09 35.42 -1.82
N ILE A 3 -24.03 35.51 -1.03
CA ILE A 3 -23.18 34.36 -0.66
C ILE A 3 -23.31 34.14 0.84
N GLU A 4 -23.66 32.93 1.22
CA GLU A 4 -23.94 32.55 2.60
C GLU A 4 -23.17 31.28 2.97
N ASN A 5 -22.79 31.14 4.24
CA ASN A 5 -22.25 29.89 4.75
C ASN A 5 -23.36 29.13 5.47
N SER A 6 -23.39 27.82 5.30
CA SER A 6 -24.39 26.95 5.88
C SER A 6 -23.77 25.64 6.34
N VAL A 7 -24.31 25.09 7.42
CA VAL A 7 -23.95 23.76 7.93
C VAL A 7 -25.12 22.83 7.63
N TYR A 8 -24.84 21.74 6.93
CA TYR A 8 -25.81 20.72 6.57
C TYR A 8 -25.48 19.44 7.34
N ARG A 9 -26.51 18.82 7.91
CA ARG A 9 -26.43 17.49 8.53
C ARG A 9 -27.13 16.50 7.62
N ILE A 10 -26.40 15.51 7.17
CA ILE A 10 -26.85 14.55 6.17
C ILE A 10 -26.71 13.16 6.76
N LYS A 11 -27.70 12.29 6.58
CA LYS A 11 -27.59 10.90 7.01
C LYS A 11 -26.45 10.20 6.28
N ALA A 12 -25.62 9.46 7.02
CA ALA A 12 -24.54 8.65 6.47
C ALA A 12 -25.03 7.32 5.84
N GLU A 13 -26.21 7.32 5.21
CA GLU A 13 -26.78 6.15 4.54
C GLU A 13 -26.33 6.13 3.08
N ARG A 14 -25.53 5.13 2.70
CA ARG A 14 -24.92 5.05 1.37
C ARG A 14 -25.92 4.55 0.33
N GLN A 15 -26.29 5.42 -0.62
CA GLN A 15 -27.01 5.05 -1.83
C GLN A 15 -26.08 5.30 -3.03
N GLY A 16 -25.32 4.28 -3.42
CA GLY A 16 -24.33 4.38 -4.51
C GLY A 16 -22.96 4.86 -4.05
N SER A 17 -22.35 5.79 -4.79
CA SER A 17 -21.06 6.40 -4.45
C SER A 17 -21.20 7.43 -3.32
N TRP A 18 -20.09 7.74 -2.65
CA TRP A 18 -20.06 8.82 -1.65
C TRP A 18 -20.45 10.16 -2.25
N LEU A 19 -20.01 10.43 -3.48
CA LEU A 19 -20.30 11.68 -4.17
C LEU A 19 -21.79 11.82 -4.52
N GLU A 20 -22.46 10.74 -4.94
CA GLU A 20 -23.91 10.71 -5.19
C GLU A 20 -24.72 10.91 -3.89
N THR A 21 -24.29 10.26 -2.81
CA THR A 21 -24.91 10.42 -1.48
C THR A 21 -24.87 11.89 -1.04
N ILE A 22 -23.69 12.52 -1.14
CA ILE A 22 -23.49 13.92 -0.76
C ILE A 22 -24.25 14.86 -1.70
N SER A 23 -24.16 14.65 -3.01
CA SER A 23 -24.77 15.56 -4.00
C SER A 23 -26.28 15.59 -3.86
N THR A 24 -26.92 14.43 -3.76
CA THR A 24 -28.38 14.30 -3.62
C THR A 24 -28.88 14.96 -2.35
N ALA A 25 -28.22 14.69 -1.22
CA ALA A 25 -28.63 15.24 0.06
C ALA A 25 -28.40 16.76 0.14
N LEU A 26 -27.25 17.25 -0.35
CA LEU A 26 -26.94 18.67 -0.34
C LEU A 26 -27.92 19.45 -1.24
N ALA A 27 -28.20 18.97 -2.45
CA ALA A 27 -29.19 19.61 -3.33
C ALA A 27 -30.60 19.62 -2.75
N GLY A 28 -31.00 18.55 -2.04
CA GLY A 28 -32.28 18.49 -1.35
C GLY A 28 -32.45 19.57 -0.27
N GLN A 29 -31.36 19.96 0.40
CA GLN A 29 -31.39 20.94 1.51
C GLN A 29 -31.11 22.38 1.07
N MET A 30 -30.39 22.59 -0.05
CA MET A 30 -30.02 23.93 -0.53
C MET A 30 -31.19 24.75 -1.08
N GLY A 31 -32.27 24.10 -1.54
CA GLY A 31 -33.44 24.75 -2.14
C GLY A 31 -33.19 25.26 -3.57
N LYS A 32 -34.22 25.86 -4.18
CA LYS A 32 -34.16 26.38 -5.56
C LYS A 32 -33.27 27.63 -5.65
N ASN A 33 -32.67 27.85 -6.82
CA ASN A 33 -31.78 28.98 -7.12
C ASN A 33 -30.62 29.14 -6.12
N ALA A 34 -29.97 28.02 -5.83
CA ALA A 34 -28.82 27.94 -4.94
C ALA A 34 -27.71 27.15 -5.62
N TYR A 35 -26.48 27.65 -5.59
CA TYR A 35 -25.31 27.00 -6.17
C TYR A 35 -24.24 26.75 -5.09
N PRO A 36 -23.70 25.54 -4.94
CA PRO A 36 -22.72 25.23 -3.90
C PRO A 36 -21.32 25.63 -4.38
N LEU A 37 -20.86 26.81 -3.97
CA LEU A 37 -19.57 27.36 -4.41
C LEU A 37 -18.38 26.55 -3.90
N ARG A 38 -18.47 26.05 -2.67
CA ARG A 38 -17.55 25.10 -2.07
C ARG A 38 -18.25 24.34 -0.95
N PHE A 39 -17.78 23.14 -0.65
CA PHE A 39 -18.19 22.40 0.52
C PHE A 39 -17.07 21.49 1.02
N SER A 40 -17.14 21.11 2.29
CA SER A 40 -16.25 20.16 2.92
C SER A 40 -17.01 19.33 3.94
N ILE A 41 -16.70 18.04 4.00
CA ILE A 41 -17.08 17.19 5.12
C ILE A 41 -16.17 17.58 6.28
N VAL A 42 -16.75 18.11 7.36
CA VAL A 42 -15.99 18.59 8.52
C VAL A 42 -16.09 17.64 9.70
N ASP A 43 -17.07 16.74 9.70
CA ASP A 43 -17.24 15.73 10.73
C ASP A 43 -18.01 14.51 10.20
N MET A 44 -17.73 13.34 10.77
CA MET A 44 -18.37 12.06 10.49
C MET A 44 -18.79 11.41 11.81
N LEU A 45 -20.07 11.55 12.14
CA LEU A 45 -20.72 10.94 13.28
C LEU A 45 -21.35 9.59 12.89
N ASP A 46 -21.69 8.75 13.87
CA ASP A 46 -22.18 7.37 13.66
C ASP A 46 -23.33 7.24 12.64
N GLN A 47 -24.19 8.26 12.53
CA GLN A 47 -25.33 8.27 11.60
C GLN A 47 -25.40 9.52 10.73
N GLU A 48 -24.50 10.48 10.91
CA GLU A 48 -24.55 11.79 10.26
C GLU A 48 -23.20 12.23 9.75
N MET A 49 -23.20 12.79 8.55
CA MET A 49 -22.10 13.56 8.00
C MET A 49 -22.42 15.05 8.18
N VAL A 50 -21.45 15.81 8.70
CA VAL A 50 -21.57 17.28 8.81
C VAL A 50 -20.82 17.91 7.64
N ILE A 51 -21.56 18.68 6.83
CA ILE A 51 -21.00 19.39 5.69
C ILE A 51 -21.08 20.89 5.95
N GLU A 52 -19.93 21.55 5.91
CA GLU A 52 -19.88 23.00 5.76
C GLU A 52 -19.87 23.36 4.28
N ALA A 53 -20.75 24.27 3.88
CA ALA A 53 -20.81 24.74 2.49
C ALA A 53 -21.00 26.25 2.41
N THR A 54 -20.41 26.82 1.38
CA THR A 54 -20.64 28.21 0.97
C THR A 54 -21.57 28.20 -0.24
N ILE A 55 -22.75 28.79 -0.10
CA ILE A 55 -23.83 28.75 -1.07
C ILE A 55 -24.02 30.13 -1.69
N VAL A 56 -24.14 30.16 -3.02
CA VAL A 56 -24.59 31.33 -3.76
C VAL A 56 -26.10 31.24 -3.92
N LYS A 57 -26.84 32.16 -3.30
CA LYS A 57 -28.28 32.36 -3.51
C LYS A 57 -28.48 33.41 -4.60
N PHE A 58 -29.31 33.11 -5.59
CA PHE A 58 -29.56 34.02 -6.71
C PHE A 58 -31.04 34.10 -7.06
N ASN A 59 -31.43 35.21 -7.70
CA ASN A 59 -32.78 35.33 -8.24
C ASN A 59 -32.80 34.77 -9.67
N SER A 60 -33.95 34.28 -10.12
CA SER A 60 -34.08 33.68 -11.45
C SER A 60 -33.79 34.65 -12.60
N ASP A 61 -33.90 35.97 -12.36
CA ASP A 61 -33.65 37.08 -13.27
C ASP A 61 -32.23 37.66 -13.18
N ASP A 62 -31.36 37.10 -12.32
CA ASP A 62 -29.95 37.51 -12.24
C ASP A 62 -29.23 37.19 -13.56
N LYS A 63 -28.42 38.13 -14.06
CA LYS A 63 -27.68 37.97 -15.33
C LYS A 63 -26.73 36.77 -15.36
N TYR A 64 -26.36 36.23 -14.20
CA TYR A 64 -25.53 35.03 -14.07
C TYR A 64 -26.32 33.78 -13.65
N ALA A 65 -27.65 33.87 -13.53
CA ALA A 65 -28.49 32.77 -13.06
C ALA A 65 -28.34 31.51 -13.93
N GLU A 66 -28.14 31.66 -15.24
CA GLU A 66 -27.95 30.52 -16.14
C GLU A 66 -26.69 29.73 -15.78
N ALA A 67 -25.57 30.39 -15.56
CA ALA A 67 -24.30 29.75 -15.19
C ALA A 67 -24.33 29.08 -13.80
N LEU A 68 -25.23 29.52 -12.91
CA LEU A 68 -25.37 28.98 -11.55
C LEU A 68 -26.47 27.91 -11.43
N ARG A 69 -27.25 27.67 -12.49
CA ARG A 69 -28.29 26.62 -12.51
C ARG A 69 -27.68 25.24 -12.71
N ASP A 70 -26.61 25.14 -13.47
CA ASP A 70 -25.86 23.90 -13.62
C ASP A 70 -25.02 23.67 -12.37
N ILE A 71 -25.33 22.59 -11.64
CA ILE A 71 -24.59 22.17 -10.44
C ILE A 71 -23.82 20.91 -10.82
N GLU A 72 -22.53 21.04 -11.11
CA GLU A 72 -21.68 19.93 -11.56
C GLU A 72 -21.63 18.79 -10.56
N LEU A 73 -21.78 19.10 -9.27
CA LEU A 73 -21.86 18.12 -8.18
C LEU A 73 -23.01 17.13 -8.35
N LEU A 74 -24.13 17.52 -8.99
CA LEU A 74 -25.30 16.66 -9.20
C LEU A 74 -25.18 15.75 -10.42
N ALA A 75 -24.27 16.06 -11.34
CA ALA A 75 -23.99 15.25 -12.51
C ALA A 75 -22.47 15.02 -12.61
N PRO A 76 -21.85 14.35 -11.63
CA PRO A 76 -20.41 14.15 -11.63
C PRO A 76 -20.04 13.32 -12.86
N ARG A 77 -19.25 13.92 -13.75
CA ARG A 77 -18.69 13.21 -14.89
C ARG A 77 -17.43 12.51 -14.42
N LYS A 78 -17.35 11.19 -14.63
CA LYS A 78 -16.06 10.48 -14.55
C LYS A 78 -15.10 11.23 -15.47
N LYS A 79 -13.92 11.58 -14.97
CA LYS A 79 -12.89 12.19 -15.81
C LYS A 79 -12.71 11.29 -17.03
N ALA A 80 -13.05 11.79 -18.21
CA ALA A 80 -12.86 11.11 -19.47
C ALA A 80 -11.90 11.99 -20.28
N PHE A 81 -10.73 11.43 -20.58
CA PHE A 81 -9.69 11.97 -21.45
C PHE A 81 -9.07 13.32 -21.02
N GLN A 82 -8.01 13.24 -20.20
CA GLN A 82 -6.77 13.92 -20.61
C GLN A 82 -6.10 13.01 -21.64
N ALA A 83 -5.29 13.52 -22.58
CA ALA A 83 -4.69 12.69 -23.64
C ALA A 83 -3.82 11.52 -23.13
N THR A 84 -3.60 11.44 -21.81
CA THR A 84 -2.77 10.49 -21.09
C THR A 84 -3.47 10.07 -19.80
N SER A 85 -3.19 8.84 -19.33
CA SER A 85 -3.66 8.35 -18.04
C SER A 85 -3.20 9.23 -16.87
N PHE A 86 -4.08 9.46 -15.91
CA PHE A 86 -3.79 10.13 -14.65
C PHE A 86 -3.26 9.13 -13.62
N GLY A 87 -1.93 9.07 -13.50
CA GLY A 87 -1.23 8.27 -12.50
C GLY A 87 -0.92 9.07 -11.24
N VAL A 88 -1.04 8.44 -10.08
CA VAL A 88 -0.62 9.00 -8.78
C VAL A 88 0.35 8.05 -8.10
N VAL A 89 1.29 8.60 -7.32
CA VAL A 89 2.15 7.84 -6.41
C VAL A 89 1.74 8.17 -4.98
N GLN A 90 1.52 7.14 -4.16
CA GLN A 90 1.30 7.28 -2.73
C GLN A 90 2.45 6.65 -1.95
N ILE A 91 2.97 7.40 -0.97
CA ILE A 91 3.96 6.89 -0.02
C ILE A 91 3.40 7.06 1.38
N VAL A 92 3.39 5.96 2.13
CA VAL A 92 3.08 5.93 3.56
C VAL A 92 4.38 5.56 4.29
N PRO A 93 4.99 6.45 5.08
CA PRO A 93 6.25 6.16 5.73
C PRO A 93 6.06 5.24 6.95
N THR A 94 5.76 3.97 6.71
CA THR A 94 5.39 2.98 7.73
C THR A 94 6.50 2.73 8.76
N GLY A 95 7.76 2.90 8.35
CA GLY A 95 8.94 2.72 9.21
C GLY A 95 9.07 3.72 10.36
N ILE A 96 8.30 4.82 10.35
CA ILE A 96 8.26 5.81 11.43
C ILE A 96 6.95 5.80 12.23
N ARG A 97 6.10 4.77 12.04
CA ARG A 97 4.80 4.63 12.73
C ARG A 97 3.88 5.84 12.48
N CYS A 98 3.44 6.01 11.23
CA CYS A 98 2.38 6.97 10.91
C CYS A 98 1.09 6.65 11.70
N GLU A 99 0.35 7.69 12.10
CA GLU A 99 -0.95 7.51 12.76
C GLU A 99 -1.94 6.75 11.87
N VAL A 100 -1.89 7.02 10.56
CA VAL A 100 -2.61 6.27 9.53
C VAL A 100 -1.59 5.65 8.58
N GLY A 101 -1.62 4.34 8.45
CA GLY A 101 -0.73 3.57 7.59
C GLY A 101 0.54 3.09 8.28
N GLY A 102 0.71 3.33 9.58
CA GLY A 102 1.85 2.85 10.35
C GLY A 102 1.69 1.42 10.86
N PHE A 103 0.51 0.81 10.68
CA PHE A 103 0.16 -0.50 11.20
C PHE A 103 -0.22 -1.45 10.06
N ALA A 104 -0.43 -2.72 10.40
CA ALA A 104 -0.76 -3.72 9.38
C ALA A 104 -2.12 -3.41 8.74
N GLY A 105 -2.13 -3.04 7.46
CA GLY A 105 -3.34 -2.89 6.65
C GLY A 105 -4.14 -1.60 6.82
N ASP A 106 -3.83 -0.74 7.79
CA ASP A 106 -4.61 0.46 8.11
C ASP A 106 -4.52 1.55 7.03
N ALA A 107 -3.49 1.53 6.19
CA ALA A 107 -3.39 2.36 4.99
C ALA A 107 -4.31 1.89 3.84
N SER A 108 -4.76 0.64 3.82
CA SER A 108 -5.46 0.06 2.65
C SER A 108 -6.76 0.81 2.31
N PRO A 109 -7.63 1.19 3.27
CA PRO A 109 -8.83 1.94 2.98
C PRO A 109 -8.56 3.30 2.33
N ALA A 110 -7.57 4.05 2.85
CA ALA A 110 -7.18 5.35 2.29
C ALA A 110 -6.55 5.19 0.90
N THR A 111 -5.72 4.15 0.73
CA THR A 111 -5.08 3.81 -0.55
C THR A 111 -6.12 3.46 -1.62
N ASN A 112 -7.10 2.60 -1.29
CA ASN A 112 -8.18 2.24 -2.20
C ASN A 112 -9.11 3.41 -2.52
N LEU A 113 -9.37 4.29 -1.54
CA LEU A 113 -10.12 5.52 -1.77
C LEU A 113 -9.41 6.42 -2.78
N LEU A 114 -8.11 6.63 -2.63
CA LEU A 114 -7.30 7.39 -3.57
C LEU A 114 -7.28 6.73 -4.95
N ALA A 115 -7.09 5.40 -5.00
CA ALA A 115 -7.10 4.61 -6.22
C ALA A 115 -8.41 4.77 -7.03
N SER A 116 -9.55 4.95 -6.35
CA SER A 116 -10.85 5.17 -7.01
C SER A 116 -10.95 6.48 -7.81
N THR A 117 -10.02 7.40 -7.62
CA THR A 117 -10.02 8.74 -8.25
C THR A 117 -9.00 8.90 -9.39
N VAL A 118 -8.21 7.86 -9.67
CA VAL A 118 -7.08 7.87 -10.61
C VAL A 118 -7.17 6.71 -11.59
N ASP A 119 -6.46 6.79 -12.71
CA ASP A 119 -6.41 5.67 -13.67
C ASP A 119 -5.55 4.53 -13.12
N PHE A 120 -4.42 4.85 -12.47
CA PHE A 120 -3.63 3.91 -11.70
C PHE A 120 -2.94 4.60 -10.52
N LEU A 121 -2.73 3.85 -9.45
CA LEU A 121 -2.02 4.30 -8.25
C LEU A 121 -0.78 3.44 -8.03
N VAL A 122 0.40 4.05 -7.91
CA VAL A 122 1.62 3.34 -7.52
C VAL A 122 1.83 3.49 -6.02
N THR A 123 2.09 2.40 -5.30
CA THR A 123 2.38 2.41 -3.86
C THR A 123 3.35 1.30 -3.46
N HIS A 124 3.80 1.31 -2.22
CA HIS A 124 4.70 0.31 -1.63
C HIS A 124 3.90 -0.78 -0.87
N PRO A 125 4.52 -1.92 -0.50
CA PRO A 125 3.78 -3.11 -0.06
C PRO A 125 3.05 -2.86 1.25
N ASN A 126 3.71 -2.17 2.17
CA ASN A 126 3.19 -1.92 3.51
C ASN A 126 1.91 -1.06 3.53
N ALA A 127 1.56 -0.39 2.43
CA ALA A 127 0.32 0.39 2.35
C ALA A 127 -0.93 -0.49 2.12
N VAL A 128 -0.75 -1.70 1.59
CA VAL A 128 -1.86 -2.58 1.16
C VAL A 128 -1.79 -4.00 1.74
N ASN A 129 -0.65 -4.38 2.30
CA ASN A 129 -0.46 -5.67 2.96
C ASN A 129 -0.74 -5.56 4.46
N ALA A 130 -1.49 -6.52 4.99
CA ALA A 130 -1.74 -6.73 6.41
C ALA A 130 -1.38 -8.18 6.77
N SER A 131 -0.08 -8.46 6.82
CA SER A 131 0.45 -9.83 6.94
C SER A 131 0.00 -10.72 5.78
N GLU A 132 -0.92 -11.66 6.03
CA GLU A 132 -1.44 -12.60 5.02
C GLU A 132 -2.57 -12.00 4.16
N LEU A 133 -3.09 -10.82 4.54
CA LEU A 133 -4.17 -10.15 3.83
C LEU A 133 -3.63 -9.10 2.86
N ASN A 134 -4.23 -9.04 1.67
CA ASN A 134 -4.03 -7.96 0.71
C ASN A 134 -5.38 -7.70 0.02
N GLU A 135 -5.90 -6.49 0.20
CA GLU A 135 -7.20 -6.04 -0.31
C GLU A 135 -7.04 -4.81 -1.21
N MET A 136 -5.96 -4.76 -1.99
CA MET A 136 -5.70 -3.64 -2.90
C MET A 136 -6.71 -3.61 -4.06
N ALA A 137 -7.15 -2.42 -4.47
CA ALA A 137 -7.93 -2.22 -5.68
C ALA A 137 -7.16 -2.62 -6.96
N ASP A 138 -7.90 -3.03 -8.00
CA ASP A 138 -7.33 -3.59 -9.25
C ASP A 138 -6.40 -2.64 -10.01
N ASN A 139 -6.53 -1.33 -9.82
CA ASN A 139 -5.70 -0.31 -10.47
C ASN A 139 -4.50 0.14 -9.64
N ILE A 140 -4.19 -0.58 -8.55
CA ILE A 140 -3.00 -0.35 -7.73
C ILE A 140 -1.82 -1.16 -8.27
N LEU A 141 -0.70 -0.48 -8.51
CA LEU A 141 0.58 -1.05 -8.88
C LEU A 141 1.52 -1.04 -7.67
N TYR A 142 1.82 -2.24 -7.18
CA TYR A 142 2.74 -2.44 -6.07
C TYR A 142 4.21 -2.42 -6.55
N VAL A 143 5.03 -1.57 -5.92
CA VAL A 143 6.45 -1.42 -6.22
C VAL A 143 7.28 -1.47 -4.93
N GLU A 144 8.37 -2.24 -4.96
CA GLU A 144 9.35 -2.34 -3.88
C GLU A 144 10.00 -0.97 -3.57
N GLY A 145 10.33 -0.70 -2.30
CA GLY A 145 10.70 0.65 -1.83
C GLY A 145 11.86 1.29 -2.60
N LYS A 146 12.96 0.56 -2.83
CA LYS A 146 14.12 1.10 -3.56
C LYS A 146 13.80 1.36 -5.04
N ALA A 147 12.98 0.51 -5.64
CA ALA A 147 12.53 0.68 -7.02
C ALA A 147 11.57 1.88 -7.14
N LEU A 148 10.73 2.12 -6.12
CA LEU A 148 9.87 3.29 -6.04
C LEU A 148 10.69 4.58 -5.93
N ASP A 149 11.74 4.59 -5.10
CA ASP A 149 12.67 5.72 -5.01
C ASP A 149 13.34 5.99 -6.37
N ASP A 150 13.88 4.96 -7.04
CA ASP A 150 14.52 5.13 -8.34
C ASP A 150 13.53 5.58 -9.42
N PHE A 151 12.25 5.16 -9.35
CA PHE A 151 11.19 5.63 -10.23
C PHE A 151 10.93 7.13 -10.03
N LEU A 152 10.78 7.57 -8.78
CA LEU A 152 10.54 8.99 -8.46
C LEU A 152 11.75 9.89 -8.80
N LEU A 153 12.96 9.35 -8.72
CA LEU A 153 14.19 10.02 -9.13
C LEU A 153 14.45 9.98 -10.65
N GLY A 154 13.61 9.28 -11.43
CA GLY A 154 13.75 9.16 -12.88
C GLY A 154 14.89 8.24 -13.35
N HIS A 155 15.39 7.37 -12.47
CA HIS A 155 16.43 6.37 -12.78
C HIS A 155 15.87 5.02 -13.25
N LEU A 156 14.56 4.83 -13.08
CA LEU A 156 13.84 3.61 -13.44
C LEU A 156 12.48 3.97 -14.04
N ALA A 157 12.01 3.17 -15.00
CA ALA A 157 10.65 3.24 -15.51
C ALA A 157 9.88 1.98 -15.07
N LEU A 158 8.59 2.13 -14.81
CA LEU A 158 7.71 1.03 -14.44
C LEU A 158 6.93 0.55 -15.66
N LEU A 159 6.85 -0.78 -15.82
CA LEU A 159 6.05 -1.41 -16.87
C LEU A 159 4.96 -2.28 -16.21
N PRO A 160 3.67 -1.96 -16.40
CA PRO A 160 2.59 -2.84 -15.97
C PRO A 160 2.67 -4.18 -16.71
N VAL A 161 2.62 -5.28 -15.95
CA VAL A 161 2.64 -6.64 -16.49
C VAL A 161 1.47 -7.43 -15.91
N ARG A 162 0.92 -8.36 -16.70
CA ARG A 162 -0.18 -9.23 -16.26
C ARG A 162 0.27 -10.26 -15.21
N SER A 163 1.51 -10.73 -15.31
CA SER A 163 2.06 -11.78 -14.45
C SER A 163 3.58 -11.79 -14.50
N ASN A 164 4.20 -12.19 -13.39
CA ASN A 164 5.63 -12.46 -13.28
C ASN A 164 5.91 -13.97 -13.13
N ARG A 165 7.09 -14.40 -13.57
CA ARG A 165 7.70 -15.69 -13.22
C ARG A 165 8.64 -15.45 -12.05
N ILE A 166 8.31 -16.04 -10.91
CA ILE A 166 8.95 -15.80 -9.62
C ILE A 166 9.92 -16.95 -9.32
N GLY A 167 11.18 -16.60 -9.07
CA GLY A 167 12.16 -17.50 -8.47
C GLY A 167 12.27 -17.24 -6.97
N THR A 168 12.25 -18.30 -6.14
CA THR A 168 12.31 -18.16 -4.68
C THR A 168 13.60 -18.73 -4.09
N PHE A 169 14.40 -17.92 -3.39
CA PHE A 169 15.51 -18.47 -2.61
C PHE A 169 15.11 -18.78 -1.17
N VAL A 170 15.73 -19.80 -0.58
CA VAL A 170 15.54 -20.24 0.81
C VAL A 170 16.88 -20.24 1.53
N ASP A 171 16.97 -19.53 2.65
CA ASP A 171 18.13 -19.59 3.55
C ASP A 171 18.29 -21.02 4.14
N PRO A 172 19.50 -21.61 4.12
CA PRO A 172 19.78 -22.92 4.73
C PRO A 172 19.31 -23.06 6.17
N THR A 173 19.33 -21.97 6.96
CA THR A 173 18.82 -21.97 8.34
C THR A 173 17.32 -22.29 8.44
N GLY A 174 16.60 -22.12 7.34
CA GLY A 174 15.17 -22.37 7.19
C GLY A 174 14.79 -23.74 6.64
N LEU A 175 15.75 -24.66 6.47
CA LEU A 175 15.51 -25.99 5.88
C LEU A 175 14.43 -26.79 6.61
N ASP A 176 14.33 -26.65 7.93
CA ASP A 176 13.28 -27.31 8.73
C ASP A 176 11.86 -26.85 8.35
N TYR A 177 11.73 -25.70 7.67
CA TYR A 177 10.47 -25.14 7.21
C TYR A 177 10.25 -25.32 5.70
N ILE A 178 11.08 -26.10 5.01
CA ILE A 178 11.03 -26.22 3.55
C ILE A 178 9.67 -26.73 3.05
N ASP A 179 9.03 -27.63 3.80
CA ASP A 179 7.70 -28.14 3.46
C ASP A 179 6.65 -27.02 3.46
N TYR A 180 6.73 -26.07 4.40
CA TYR A 180 5.83 -24.90 4.41
C TYR A 180 6.08 -23.99 3.22
N VAL A 181 7.34 -23.77 2.85
CA VAL A 181 7.70 -22.97 1.66
C VAL A 181 7.12 -23.64 0.40
N VAL A 182 7.41 -24.92 0.19
CA VAL A 182 6.94 -25.68 -0.99
C VAL A 182 5.41 -25.73 -1.04
N ASN A 183 4.75 -25.98 0.10
CA ASN A 183 3.29 -25.97 0.17
C ASN A 183 2.70 -24.60 -0.17
N THR A 184 3.34 -23.51 0.29
CA THR A 184 2.89 -22.14 0.00
C THR A 184 3.03 -21.82 -1.49
N LEU A 185 4.16 -22.17 -2.11
CA LEU A 185 4.37 -22.00 -3.56
C LEU A 185 3.35 -22.81 -4.37
N ASN A 186 3.10 -24.07 -3.99
CA ASN A 186 2.10 -24.91 -4.65
C ASN A 186 0.67 -24.37 -4.48
N ALA A 187 0.32 -23.84 -3.31
CA ALA A 187 -0.97 -23.21 -3.07
C ALA A 187 -1.15 -21.95 -3.93
N ALA A 188 -0.14 -21.08 -3.99
CA ALA A 188 -0.17 -19.88 -4.85
C ALA A 188 -0.34 -20.24 -6.34
N ARG A 189 0.35 -21.29 -6.80
CA ARG A 189 0.18 -21.83 -8.16
C ARG A 189 -1.23 -22.34 -8.40
N ALA A 190 -1.74 -23.20 -7.52
CA ALA A 190 -3.02 -23.89 -7.72
C ALA A 190 -4.23 -22.96 -7.58
N VAL A 191 -4.20 -22.01 -6.63
CA VAL A 191 -5.35 -21.17 -6.27
C VAL A 191 -5.32 -19.84 -7.00
N LYS A 192 -4.13 -19.26 -7.24
CA LYS A 192 -3.99 -17.92 -7.83
C LYS A 192 -3.36 -17.92 -9.22
N GLY A 193 -2.90 -19.07 -9.73
CA GLY A 193 -2.27 -19.17 -11.04
C GLY A 193 -0.92 -18.44 -11.12
N VAL A 194 -0.27 -18.22 -9.98
CA VAL A 194 1.02 -17.51 -9.91
C VAL A 194 2.13 -18.43 -10.41
N ALA A 195 2.99 -17.95 -11.32
CA ALA A 195 4.12 -18.73 -11.83
C ALA A 195 5.31 -18.67 -10.85
N CYS A 196 5.30 -19.52 -9.83
CA CYS A 196 6.34 -19.58 -8.78
C CYS A 196 6.82 -21.01 -8.49
N ASP A 197 7.00 -21.82 -9.54
CA ASP A 197 7.38 -23.24 -9.47
C ASP A 197 8.88 -23.50 -9.23
N THR A 198 9.72 -22.47 -9.30
CA THR A 198 11.17 -22.61 -9.16
C THR A 198 11.66 -22.01 -7.84
N TYR A 199 12.34 -22.83 -7.02
CA TYR A 199 13.04 -22.35 -5.83
C TYR A 199 14.44 -22.98 -5.73
N THR A 200 15.32 -22.35 -4.96
CA THR A 200 16.64 -22.90 -4.61
C THR A 200 16.95 -22.66 -3.14
N VAL A 201 17.63 -23.60 -2.50
CA VAL A 201 18.29 -23.36 -1.21
C VAL A 201 19.61 -22.66 -1.51
N LEU A 202 19.97 -21.65 -0.72
CA LEU A 202 21.24 -20.94 -0.89
C LEU A 202 22.43 -21.84 -0.53
N ARG A 203 23.62 -21.47 -1.03
CA ARG A 203 24.86 -22.20 -0.73
C ARG A 203 25.38 -21.93 0.67
N GLU A 204 25.09 -20.76 1.20
CA GLU A 204 25.56 -20.28 2.50
C GLU A 204 24.40 -19.66 3.27
N GLU A 205 24.49 -19.73 4.60
CA GLU A 205 23.55 -19.06 5.50
C GLU A 205 23.66 -17.55 5.35
N LEU A 206 22.52 -16.84 5.35
CA LEU A 206 22.53 -15.39 5.17
C LEU A 206 23.02 -14.63 6.41
N GLY A 207 22.87 -15.23 7.60
CA GLY A 207 23.20 -14.59 8.87
C GLY A 207 22.35 -13.35 9.16
N VAL A 208 21.06 -13.37 8.78
CA VAL A 208 20.13 -12.24 8.92
C VAL A 208 19.85 -11.94 10.40
N LYS A 209 20.19 -10.74 10.85
CA LYS A 209 19.99 -10.30 12.25
C LYS A 209 19.30 -8.96 12.30
N ILE A 210 18.36 -8.81 13.23
CA ILE A 210 17.80 -7.48 13.53
C ILE A 210 18.82 -6.62 14.28
N ALA A 211 18.70 -5.31 14.11
CA ALA A 211 19.40 -4.32 14.90
C ALA A 211 18.50 -3.08 15.06
N TRP A 212 18.91 -2.16 15.93
CA TRP A 212 18.23 -0.89 16.13
C TRP A 212 19.23 0.24 15.92
N SER A 213 18.82 1.25 15.16
CA SER A 213 19.60 2.48 15.01
C SER A 213 19.59 3.32 16.29
N GLU A 214 20.52 4.26 16.40
CA GLU A 214 20.59 5.21 17.53
C GLU A 214 19.32 6.07 17.67
N THR A 215 18.57 6.24 16.58
CA THR A 215 17.30 6.98 16.55
C THR A 215 16.08 6.10 16.82
N GLY A 216 16.25 4.81 17.13
CA GLY A 216 15.15 3.90 17.48
C GLY A 216 14.43 3.27 16.29
N CYS A 217 14.96 3.40 15.06
CA CYS A 217 14.41 2.70 13.88
C CYS A 217 14.91 1.25 13.83
N ALA A 218 14.00 0.32 13.48
CA ALA A 218 14.35 -1.07 13.20
C ALA A 218 15.20 -1.17 11.92
N VAL A 219 16.32 -1.89 12.02
CA VAL A 219 17.28 -2.14 10.94
C VAL A 219 17.78 -3.59 11.05
N GLY A 220 18.86 -3.94 10.36
CA GLY A 220 19.52 -5.21 10.57
C GLY A 220 20.79 -5.37 9.75
N THR A 221 21.33 -6.59 9.78
CA THR A 221 22.54 -6.97 9.04
C THR A 221 22.33 -8.29 8.32
N VAL A 222 23.03 -8.43 7.20
CA VAL A 222 23.13 -9.66 6.41
C VAL A 222 24.62 -9.98 6.31
N LEU A 223 25.02 -11.16 6.77
CA LEU A 223 26.43 -11.56 6.82
C LEU A 223 26.96 -11.90 5.43
N ASN A 224 26.21 -12.71 4.67
CA ASN A 224 26.62 -13.24 3.37
C ASN A 224 25.68 -12.77 2.26
N PRO A 225 25.67 -11.47 1.91
CA PRO A 225 24.76 -10.95 0.88
C PRO A 225 25.05 -11.51 -0.52
N GLU A 226 26.28 -11.92 -0.82
CA GLU A 226 26.66 -12.50 -2.12
C GLU A 226 25.87 -13.78 -2.44
N ALA A 227 25.54 -14.59 -1.43
CA ALA A 227 24.70 -15.78 -1.61
C ALA A 227 23.32 -15.44 -2.21
N ILE A 228 22.74 -14.29 -1.83
CA ILE A 228 21.49 -13.77 -2.41
C ILE A 228 21.72 -13.41 -3.87
N LEU A 229 22.79 -12.67 -4.17
CA LEU A 229 23.09 -12.18 -5.51
C LEU A 229 23.30 -13.32 -6.50
N ASP A 230 24.03 -14.36 -6.09
CA ASP A 230 24.26 -15.56 -6.89
C ASP A 230 22.94 -16.29 -7.21
N ALA A 231 22.06 -16.42 -6.22
CA ALA A 231 20.75 -17.04 -6.42
C ALA A 231 19.86 -16.21 -7.35
N VAL A 232 19.86 -14.89 -7.22
CA VAL A 232 19.11 -14.01 -8.12
C VAL A 232 19.66 -14.08 -9.54
N ALA A 233 20.98 -14.04 -9.73
CA ALA A 233 21.59 -14.21 -11.04
C ALA A 233 21.19 -15.55 -11.68
N PHE A 234 21.24 -16.64 -10.90
CA PHE A 234 20.79 -17.96 -11.33
C PHE A 234 19.33 -17.98 -11.81
N PHE A 235 18.43 -17.26 -11.12
CA PHE A 235 17.02 -17.15 -11.52
C PHE A 235 16.82 -16.29 -12.77
N VAL A 236 17.52 -15.16 -12.86
CA VAL A 236 17.45 -14.25 -14.02
C VAL A 236 17.92 -14.94 -15.29
N GLU A 237 19.02 -15.72 -15.23
CA GLU A 237 19.50 -16.54 -16.34
C GLU A 237 18.46 -17.57 -16.84
N ARG A 238 17.51 -17.96 -15.97
CA ARG A 238 16.41 -18.90 -16.28
C ARG A 238 15.10 -18.19 -16.66
N GLY A 239 15.18 -16.87 -16.87
CA GLY A 239 14.06 -16.05 -17.32
C GLY A 239 13.00 -15.80 -16.24
N MET A 240 13.38 -15.86 -14.96
CA MET A 240 12.55 -15.31 -13.88
C MET A 240 12.67 -13.79 -13.90
N ASN A 241 11.55 -13.10 -13.70
CA ASN A 241 11.48 -11.64 -13.75
C ASN A 241 10.96 -11.03 -12.45
N ALA A 242 10.80 -11.83 -11.40
CA ALA A 242 10.57 -11.40 -10.03
C ALA A 242 11.21 -12.40 -9.05
N ILE A 243 11.52 -11.93 -7.84
CA ILE A 243 12.22 -12.72 -6.82
C ILE A 243 11.41 -12.76 -5.53
N GLY A 244 11.27 -13.97 -4.98
CA GLY A 244 10.89 -14.21 -3.60
C GLY A 244 12.12 -14.63 -2.79
N GLY A 245 12.16 -14.25 -1.51
CA GLY A 245 13.18 -14.70 -0.58
C GLY A 245 12.57 -15.08 0.76
N VAL A 246 13.04 -16.18 1.34
CA VAL A 246 12.64 -16.56 2.70
C VAL A 246 13.87 -16.89 3.54
N SER A 247 13.92 -16.36 4.76
CA SER A 247 15.02 -16.61 5.68
C SER A 247 14.60 -16.57 7.13
N VAL A 248 15.33 -17.27 8.00
CA VAL A 248 15.18 -17.09 9.45
C VAL A 248 15.77 -15.74 9.84
N ILE A 249 15.02 -14.93 10.59
CA ILE A 249 15.50 -13.64 11.10
C ILE A 249 15.85 -13.79 12.57
N HIS A 250 17.13 -13.63 12.90
CA HIS A 250 17.61 -13.77 14.26
C HIS A 250 17.44 -12.48 15.07
N GLY A 251 17.12 -12.64 16.36
CA GLY A 251 17.10 -11.56 17.35
C GLY A 251 15.73 -10.96 17.65
N VAL A 252 14.69 -11.32 16.88
CA VAL A 252 13.30 -10.94 17.22
C VAL A 252 12.86 -11.71 18.47
N THR A 253 12.51 -11.00 19.54
CA THR A 253 12.01 -11.61 20.78
C THR A 253 10.48 -11.62 20.82
N LYS A 254 9.89 -12.51 21.65
CA LYS A 254 8.44 -12.53 21.90
C LYS A 254 7.93 -11.19 22.44
N GLU A 255 8.70 -10.54 23.31
CA GLU A 255 8.35 -9.22 23.85
C GLU A 255 8.30 -8.16 22.74
N MET A 256 9.30 -8.13 21.85
CA MET A 256 9.30 -7.21 20.70
C MET A 256 8.09 -7.45 19.80
N PHE A 257 7.77 -8.71 19.52
CA PHE A 257 6.60 -9.05 18.72
C PHE A 257 5.29 -8.56 19.37
N ILE A 258 5.11 -8.77 20.67
CA ILE A 258 3.93 -8.27 21.41
C ILE A 258 3.86 -6.74 21.36
N LYS A 259 4.97 -6.04 21.63
CA LYS A 259 5.03 -4.57 21.57
C LYS A 259 4.67 -4.04 20.19
N HIS A 260 5.12 -4.73 19.12
CA HIS A 260 4.75 -4.37 17.75
C HIS A 260 3.24 -4.53 17.52
N LEU A 261 2.64 -5.63 17.97
CA LEU A 261 1.19 -5.86 17.85
C LEU A 261 0.35 -4.84 18.62
N HIS A 262 0.86 -4.30 19.74
CA HIS A 262 0.23 -3.21 20.47
C HIS A 262 0.49 -1.82 19.86
N GLY A 263 1.26 -1.76 18.77
CA GLY A 263 1.65 -0.51 18.12
C GLY A 263 2.63 0.35 18.93
N GLU A 264 3.34 -0.25 19.89
CA GLU A 264 4.30 0.44 20.74
C GLU A 264 5.65 0.64 20.03
N ILE A 265 6.05 -0.30 19.18
CA ILE A 265 7.27 -0.26 18.38
C ILE A 265 7.00 -0.57 16.89
N PRO A 266 7.86 -0.10 15.97
CA PRO A 266 7.84 -0.54 14.57
C PRO A 266 8.06 -2.05 14.44
N ASN A 267 7.76 -2.61 13.26
CA ASN A 267 8.05 -4.01 12.99
C ASN A 267 9.56 -4.29 13.15
N PRO A 268 9.99 -5.16 14.10
CA PRO A 268 11.39 -5.43 14.36
C PRO A 268 12.14 -6.09 13.18
N SER A 269 11.44 -6.81 12.30
CA SER A 269 12.06 -7.45 11.14
C SER A 269 12.06 -6.56 9.89
N GLY A 270 11.11 -5.63 9.77
CA GLY A 270 10.85 -4.91 8.51
C GLY A 270 12.07 -4.17 7.97
N GLY A 271 12.96 -3.69 8.84
CA GLY A 271 14.20 -3.02 8.42
C GLY A 271 15.19 -3.94 7.70
N VAL A 272 15.40 -5.16 8.19
CA VAL A 272 16.34 -6.10 7.57
C VAL A 272 15.77 -6.73 6.30
N GLU A 273 14.46 -6.97 6.26
CA GLU A 273 13.75 -7.40 5.05
C GLU A 273 13.90 -6.36 3.94
N ALA A 274 13.70 -5.07 4.28
CA ALA A 274 13.91 -3.97 3.34
C ALA A 274 15.36 -3.88 2.84
N ILE A 275 16.37 -4.10 3.71
CA ILE A 275 17.78 -4.14 3.27
C ILE A 275 17.99 -5.21 2.20
N ILE A 276 17.42 -6.41 2.38
CA ILE A 276 17.52 -7.52 1.42
C ILE A 276 16.85 -7.15 0.09
N THR A 277 15.59 -6.67 0.13
CA THR A 277 14.87 -6.32 -1.10
C THR A 277 15.50 -5.14 -1.83
N HIS A 278 15.96 -4.11 -1.09
CA HIS A 278 16.66 -2.96 -1.66
C HIS A 278 17.94 -3.37 -2.39
N LEU A 279 18.74 -4.28 -1.82
CA LEU A 279 19.97 -4.77 -2.46
C LEU A 279 19.66 -5.44 -3.80
N ILE A 280 18.66 -6.32 -3.84
CA ILE A 280 18.25 -7.03 -5.05
C ILE A 280 17.70 -6.04 -6.10
N SER A 281 16.75 -5.19 -5.70
CA SER A 281 16.18 -4.15 -6.58
C SER A 281 17.24 -3.23 -7.16
N LYS A 282 18.23 -2.83 -6.36
CA LYS A 282 19.32 -1.95 -6.82
C LYS A 282 20.17 -2.57 -7.92
N LEU A 283 20.50 -3.86 -7.77
CA LEU A 283 21.44 -4.54 -8.67
C LEU A 283 20.75 -5.12 -9.91
N PHE A 284 19.55 -5.68 -9.75
CA PHE A 284 18.87 -6.42 -10.82
C PHE A 284 17.67 -5.68 -11.40
N LYS A 285 17.13 -4.65 -10.73
CA LYS A 285 15.96 -3.86 -11.17
C LYS A 285 14.72 -4.72 -11.45
N ILE A 286 14.53 -5.77 -10.66
CA ILE A 286 13.37 -6.68 -10.75
C ILE A 286 12.52 -6.60 -9.48
N PRO A 287 11.19 -6.77 -9.58
CA PRO A 287 10.31 -6.88 -8.43
C PRO A 287 10.80 -7.94 -7.44
N THR A 288 10.87 -7.56 -6.17
CA THR A 288 11.42 -8.41 -5.13
C THR A 288 10.56 -8.33 -3.87
N ALA A 289 10.29 -9.47 -3.26
CA ALA A 289 9.70 -9.58 -1.94
C ALA A 289 10.52 -10.53 -1.07
N HIS A 290 10.56 -10.25 0.22
CA HIS A 290 11.16 -11.12 1.24
C HIS A 290 10.13 -11.39 2.32
N ALA A 291 10.19 -12.57 2.93
CA ALA A 291 9.38 -12.92 4.08
C ALA A 291 10.22 -13.66 5.14
N PRO A 292 9.94 -13.45 6.43
CA PRO A 292 10.58 -14.18 7.49
C PRO A 292 10.04 -15.61 7.56
N LEU A 293 10.93 -16.58 7.74
CA LEU A 293 10.57 -17.88 8.29
C LEU A 293 10.41 -17.75 9.81
N PRO A 294 9.65 -18.66 10.45
CA PRO A 294 9.27 -18.52 11.85
C PRO A 294 10.46 -18.14 12.74
N TYR A 295 10.26 -17.09 13.53
CA TYR A 295 11.27 -16.35 14.31
C TYR A 295 12.02 -17.15 15.40
N TYR A 296 11.96 -18.48 15.40
CA TYR A 296 12.14 -19.33 16.57
C TYR A 296 13.51 -19.99 16.69
N GLN A 297 14.60 -19.24 16.57
CA GLN A 297 15.92 -19.77 16.97
C GLN A 297 16.58 -19.08 18.16
N ASN A 298 15.93 -18.07 18.79
CA ASN A 298 16.43 -17.46 20.02
C ASN A 298 15.45 -17.55 21.22
N VAL A 299 14.63 -18.60 21.29
CA VAL A 299 14.18 -19.12 22.60
C VAL A 299 15.24 -20.10 23.10
N LYS A 300 16.45 -19.59 23.36
CA LYS A 300 17.27 -20.21 24.39
C LYS A 300 16.88 -19.49 25.67
N GLU A 301 16.43 -20.25 26.67
CA GLU A 301 16.48 -19.73 28.04
C GLU A 301 17.89 -19.17 28.24
N LYS A 302 17.98 -17.92 28.69
CA LYS A 302 19.23 -17.46 29.28
C LYS A 302 19.46 -18.39 30.48
N ASP A 303 20.47 -19.24 30.40
CA ASP A 303 21.11 -19.75 31.61
C ASP A 303 21.57 -18.56 32.48
#